data_AF-A0AAD6P929-F1
#
_entry.id   AF-A0AAD6P929-F1
#
_cell.length_a   1.000
_cell.length_b   1.000
_cell.length_c   1.000
_cell.angle_alpha   90.00
_cell.angle_beta   90.00
_cell.angle_gamma   90.00
#
_symmetry.space_group_name_H-M   'P 1'
#
loop_
_entity.id
_entity.type
_entity.pdbx_description
1 polymer ?
#
loop_
_entity_poly.entity_id
_entity_poly.type
_entity_poly.pdbx_seq_one_letter_code
_entity_poly.pdbx_strand_id
1 'polypeptide(L)'
;MAVSSCPCLKLFVASSFECRSDSSSGTDQPSQGRFNSASHGTTPFLSGTGMSSLILKFPPNFVRQLSTKARRNCSNIGVAQIVAASWSNNSASGALSAAAAAAAAAAASAIPAADPAEVLAGNEVAGTDSSDNKNVSGVQLEDLSSDLKYKSFLSSDGSIAVHAGERLGRGIVTDAITTPVVNTSAYFFKKTQELIDFKEKRHASYEYGRYGNPTTQVLEDKLSELEGAESTLILASGMCASTVLLLALIPAGGHLVTTTDCYRKTRIFMETFLPKMGITVTVIDPADVKALESALEINKVSLFFTESPTNPYMRCVDIELVSELCHRKGALVCIDGTFATPLNQKALALGADLILHSATKFIGGHNDVLGGCISGSTKLISEIRNLHHVLGGTLNPNAAYLIIRGMKTLHLRVQQQNSTALRMAKILEEHPKVRCVYYPGLPSHREHHIAKKQMTGFGGVVSFEVDGRLVHYHKICGCVENSLYCPFFRRL
;
A
#
# COMPACT_ATOMS: atom_id res chain seq x y z
N MET A 1 -13.80 -56.05 -43.50
CA MET A 1 -14.41 -54.79 -43.96
C MET A 1 -13.45 -53.68 -43.52
N ALA A 2 -12.70 -52.95 -44.36
CA ALA A 2 -12.86 -52.60 -45.79
C ALA A 2 -14.17 -51.82 -46.04
N VAL A 3 -14.22 -50.62 -46.66
CA VAL A 3 -13.21 -49.73 -47.32
C VAL A 3 -13.68 -48.24 -47.20
N SER A 4 -13.07 -47.14 -47.67
CA SER A 4 -12.06 -46.92 -48.74
C SER A 4 -11.25 -45.61 -48.65
N SER A 5 -10.09 -45.61 -49.33
CA SER A 5 -9.40 -44.54 -50.11
C SER A 5 -9.72 -43.03 -49.99
N CYS A 6 -8.65 -42.22 -49.85
CA CYS A 6 -8.51 -40.83 -50.34
C CYS A 6 -8.38 -40.79 -51.88
N PRO A 7 -8.47 -39.62 -52.57
CA PRO A 7 -7.21 -39.05 -53.14
C PRO A 7 -7.14 -37.50 -53.35
N CYS A 8 -5.90 -36.98 -53.33
CA CYS A 8 -5.23 -36.02 -54.27
C CYS A 8 -5.95 -34.84 -54.98
N LEU A 9 -5.28 -33.73 -55.39
CA LEU A 9 -3.98 -33.09 -55.07
C LEU A 9 -3.85 -31.78 -55.92
N LYS A 10 -3.18 -30.72 -55.41
CA LYS A 10 -2.29 -29.72 -56.10
C LYS A 10 -2.31 -28.34 -55.40
N LEU A 11 -1.24 -27.52 -55.34
CA LEU A 11 0.21 -27.77 -55.29
C LEU A 11 0.98 -26.47 -54.92
N PHE A 12 1.93 -26.54 -53.97
CA PHE A 12 3.00 -25.53 -53.68
C PHE A 12 2.55 -24.06 -53.40
N VAL A 13 3.40 -23.06 -53.10
CA VAL A 13 4.86 -22.97 -52.80
C VAL A 13 5.11 -21.96 -51.64
N ALA A 14 6.19 -22.16 -50.87
CA ALA A 14 6.95 -21.14 -50.09
C ALA A 14 6.25 -20.34 -48.96
N SER A 15 6.92 -19.93 -47.87
CA SER A 15 8.28 -20.26 -47.38
C SER A 15 8.33 -20.20 -45.84
N SER A 16 9.29 -20.91 -45.26
CA SER A 16 9.51 -21.04 -43.81
C SER A 16 10.43 -19.95 -43.24
N PHE A 17 10.33 -19.71 -41.93
CA PHE A 17 11.48 -19.34 -41.11
C PHE A 17 11.26 -19.83 -39.67
N GLU A 18 12.18 -20.67 -39.19
CA GLU A 18 12.19 -21.23 -37.82
C GLU A 18 13.62 -21.16 -37.27
N CYS A 19 13.78 -21.23 -35.95
CA CYS A 19 15.01 -20.84 -35.27
C CYS A 19 16.24 -21.71 -35.60
N ARG A 20 17.37 -21.04 -35.85
CA ARG A 20 18.70 -21.60 -35.54
C ARG A 20 19.56 -20.57 -34.81
N SER A 21 20.32 -21.10 -33.85
CA SER A 21 21.41 -20.42 -33.16
C SER A 21 22.73 -20.86 -33.79
N ASP A 22 23.52 -19.92 -34.32
CA ASP A 22 24.86 -20.22 -34.82
C ASP A 22 25.94 -19.98 -33.75
N SER A 23 26.92 -20.88 -33.75
CA SER A 23 28.16 -20.81 -32.96
C SER A 23 29.31 -20.25 -33.81
N SER A 24 30.24 -19.52 -33.18
CA SER A 24 31.58 -19.29 -33.75
C SER A 24 32.57 -20.33 -33.23
N SER A 25 33.46 -20.80 -34.11
CA SER A 25 34.33 -21.97 -33.91
C SER A 25 35.66 -21.66 -33.19
N GLY A 26 36.31 -22.71 -32.70
CA GLY A 26 37.63 -22.65 -32.05
C GLY A 26 38.00 -23.98 -31.40
N THR A 27 38.39 -24.97 -32.19
CA THR A 27 38.93 -26.25 -31.69
C THR A 27 40.40 -26.10 -31.35
N ASP A 28 40.78 -26.43 -30.11
CA ASP A 28 42.04 -27.13 -29.85
C ASP A 28 42.02 -27.83 -28.49
N GLN A 29 42.72 -28.96 -28.41
CA GLN A 29 43.03 -29.72 -27.19
C GLN A 29 44.44 -30.30 -27.38
N PRO A 30 45.28 -30.38 -26.33
CA PRO A 30 45.25 -31.64 -25.58
C PRO A 30 45.64 -31.55 -24.08
N SER A 31 45.54 -32.72 -23.43
CA SER A 31 46.39 -33.23 -22.34
C SER A 31 46.52 -32.47 -21.01
N GLN A 32 45.87 -33.03 -19.99
CA GLN A 32 46.44 -33.47 -18.70
C GLN A 32 47.65 -32.71 -18.10
N GLY A 33 47.46 -32.14 -16.91
CA GLY A 33 48.51 -31.76 -15.96
C GLY A 33 48.05 -31.99 -14.51
N ARG A 34 48.93 -32.46 -13.62
CA ARG A 34 48.57 -32.98 -12.28
C ARG A 34 49.44 -32.36 -11.17
N PHE A 35 48.81 -31.98 -10.06
CA PHE A 35 49.36 -31.84 -8.69
C PHE A 35 50.41 -30.76 -8.31
N ASN A 36 50.15 -30.19 -7.11
CA ASN A 36 51.04 -29.95 -5.96
C ASN A 36 51.82 -28.63 -5.72
N SER A 37 52.04 -28.41 -4.41
CA SER A 37 52.85 -27.39 -3.69
C SER A 37 52.47 -25.90 -3.91
N ALA A 38 52.14 -25.05 -2.92
CA ALA A 38 52.28 -24.96 -1.45
C ALA A 38 53.55 -24.25 -0.91
N SER A 39 53.33 -23.39 0.12
CA SER A 39 54.34 -22.65 0.93
C SER A 39 55.15 -21.55 0.19
N HIS A 40 55.76 -20.52 0.81
CA HIS A 40 55.70 -19.95 2.17
C HIS A 40 56.25 -18.48 2.15
N GLY A 41 56.24 -17.78 3.30
CA GLY A 41 56.94 -16.49 3.53
C GLY A 41 56.02 -15.25 3.53
N THR A 42 55.65 -14.63 4.67
CA THR A 42 56.39 -13.86 5.71
C THR A 42 56.62 -12.37 5.40
N THR A 43 56.09 -11.54 6.30
CA THR A 43 56.17 -10.07 6.49
C THR A 43 57.59 -9.62 6.94
N PRO A 44 57.94 -8.31 7.18
CA PRO A 44 57.08 -7.16 7.54
C PRO A 44 57.51 -5.71 7.13
N PHE A 45 56.70 -4.72 7.58
CA PHE A 45 57.02 -3.27 7.81
C PHE A 45 57.50 -2.40 6.60
N LEU A 46 57.26 -1.09 6.50
CA LEU A 46 56.82 -0.04 7.44
C LEU A 46 56.23 1.19 6.67
N SER A 47 55.39 2.01 7.34
CA SER A 47 55.11 3.46 7.11
C SER A 47 54.77 4.04 5.71
N GLY A 48 53.73 4.90 5.66
CA GLY A 48 53.81 6.14 4.84
C GLY A 48 52.58 6.60 4.05
N THR A 49 51.77 7.49 4.65
CA THR A 49 50.97 8.57 4.00
C THR A 49 49.94 8.28 2.86
N GLY A 50 48.80 8.99 2.90
CA GLY A 50 48.13 9.43 1.66
C GLY A 50 46.90 8.67 1.15
N MET A 51 45.81 8.57 1.95
CA MET A 51 44.49 8.19 1.43
C MET A 51 43.88 9.32 0.57
N SER A 52 44.20 9.34 -0.73
CA SER A 52 43.56 10.23 -1.70
C SER A 52 42.28 9.62 -2.27
N SER A 53 41.25 10.44 -2.49
CA SER A 53 39.92 9.99 -2.93
C SER A 53 39.88 9.61 -4.42
N LEU A 54 39.78 8.32 -4.72
CA LEU A 54 39.54 7.81 -6.08
C LEU A 54 38.09 8.04 -6.53
N ILE A 55 37.81 9.25 -7.03
CA ILE A 55 36.55 9.57 -7.70
C ILE A 55 36.53 8.92 -9.09
N LEU A 56 35.73 7.86 -9.24
CA LEU A 56 35.48 7.20 -10.54
C LEU A 56 34.67 8.11 -11.48
N LYS A 57 35.37 8.92 -12.28
CA LYS A 57 34.76 9.69 -13.37
C LYS A 57 34.44 8.76 -14.56
N PHE A 58 33.16 8.53 -14.83
CA PHE A 58 32.71 7.84 -16.04
C PHE A 58 32.97 8.69 -17.32
N PRO A 59 33.23 8.07 -18.48
CA PRO A 59 33.47 8.81 -19.73
C PRO A 59 32.24 9.62 -20.19
N PRO A 60 32.43 10.82 -20.79
CA PRO A 60 31.34 11.76 -21.10
C PRO A 60 30.30 11.22 -22.10
N ASN A 61 30.62 10.18 -22.87
CA ASN A 61 29.70 9.59 -23.84
C ASN A 61 28.69 8.59 -23.22
N PHE A 62 28.90 8.10 -21.99
CA PHE A 62 28.02 7.10 -21.38
C PHE A 62 26.62 7.64 -21.08
N VAL A 63 26.52 8.93 -20.73
CA VAL A 63 25.25 9.64 -20.45
C VAL A 63 24.34 9.68 -21.69
N ARG A 64 24.91 9.72 -22.90
CA ARG A 64 24.16 9.98 -24.15
C ARG A 64 23.35 8.77 -24.64
N GLN A 65 23.77 7.54 -24.33
CA GLN A 65 23.08 6.33 -24.81
C GLN A 65 21.82 5.98 -23.99
N LEU A 66 21.85 6.18 -22.66
CA LEU A 66 20.70 5.94 -21.78
C LEU A 66 19.48 6.76 -22.20
N SER A 67 19.69 8.04 -22.57
CA SER A 67 18.64 8.95 -23.03
C SER A 67 17.82 8.38 -24.19
N THR A 68 18.45 7.73 -25.17
CA THR A 68 17.76 7.25 -26.39
C THR A 68 17.00 5.95 -26.18
N LYS A 69 17.49 5.05 -25.31
CA LYS A 69 16.79 3.79 -25.00
C LYS A 69 15.63 4.00 -24.01
N ALA A 70 15.76 4.94 -23.06
CA ALA A 70 14.66 5.35 -22.18
C ALA A 70 13.49 5.99 -22.95
N ARG A 71 13.80 6.85 -23.94
CA ARG A 71 12.79 7.61 -24.73
C ARG A 71 11.76 6.76 -25.48
N ARG A 72 11.98 5.46 -25.70
CA ARG A 72 10.99 4.57 -26.37
C ARG A 72 9.97 3.92 -25.43
N ASN A 73 10.17 3.96 -24.10
CA ASN A 73 9.22 3.41 -23.13
C ASN A 73 8.41 4.48 -22.38
N CYS A 74 8.70 5.77 -22.58
CA CYS A 74 8.03 6.90 -21.91
C CYS A 74 6.73 7.36 -22.61
N SER A 75 5.96 6.45 -23.19
CA SER A 75 4.59 6.73 -23.67
C SER A 75 3.62 6.81 -22.49
N ASN A 76 3.59 7.97 -21.81
CA ASN A 76 2.51 8.50 -20.96
C ASN A 76 2.95 9.82 -20.27
N ILE A 77 2.81 10.98 -20.93
CA ILE A 77 2.82 12.30 -20.27
C ILE A 77 1.74 13.19 -20.92
N GLY A 78 0.88 13.79 -20.10
CA GLY A 78 -0.23 14.64 -20.56
C GLY A 78 -1.19 15.13 -19.48
N VAL A 79 -1.18 14.53 -18.28
CA VAL A 79 -1.96 14.97 -17.11
C VAL A 79 -1.00 15.34 -15.98
N ALA A 80 -1.16 16.54 -15.43
CA ALA A 80 -0.39 16.99 -14.28
C ALA A 80 -1.17 16.62 -13.03
N GLN A 81 -0.63 15.69 -12.26
CA GLN A 81 -1.07 15.50 -10.88
C GLN A 81 -0.25 16.46 -9.98
N ILE A 82 -0.94 17.17 -9.10
CA ILE A 82 -0.34 18.06 -8.09
C ILE A 82 -0.98 17.76 -6.73
N VAL A 83 -0.12 17.60 -5.74
CA VAL A 83 -0.46 17.57 -4.32
C VAL A 83 0.45 18.61 -3.69
N ALA A 84 -0.10 19.61 -3.00
CA ALA A 84 0.71 20.71 -2.47
C ALA A 84 1.04 20.55 -0.98
N ALA A 85 2.19 21.10 -0.62
CA ALA A 85 2.58 21.48 0.73
C ALA A 85 2.89 22.98 0.72
N SER A 86 2.62 23.64 1.84
CA SER A 86 3.00 25.04 2.07
C SER A 86 3.54 25.14 3.49
N TRP A 87 4.80 25.54 3.60
CA TRP A 87 5.43 25.95 4.85
C TRP A 87 6.02 27.35 4.65
N SER A 88 5.99 28.13 5.72
CA SER A 88 6.10 29.57 5.68
C SER A 88 7.56 30.07 5.66
N ASN A 89 7.97 30.71 4.57
CA ASN A 89 9.11 31.64 4.57
C ASN A 89 8.58 33.07 4.45
N ASN A 90 8.29 33.71 5.60
CA ASN A 90 8.21 35.16 5.65
C ASN A 90 9.61 35.73 5.40
N SER A 91 9.80 36.38 4.25
CA SER A 91 10.97 37.22 3.98
C SER A 91 10.48 38.56 3.41
N ALA A 92 10.90 39.64 4.05
CA ALA A 92 10.21 40.93 3.97
C ALA A 92 10.72 41.83 2.83
N SER A 93 9.82 42.68 2.33
CA SER A 93 10.17 44.00 1.79
C SER A 93 9.00 44.97 2.00
N GLY A 94 9.30 46.26 2.22
CA GLY A 94 8.31 47.29 2.55
C GLY A 94 8.25 47.59 4.06
N ALA A 95 8.79 48.74 4.47
CA ALA A 95 8.83 49.15 5.87
C ALA A 95 7.63 50.02 6.26
N LEU A 96 7.04 49.76 7.44
CA LEU A 96 6.16 50.67 8.17
C LEU A 96 6.47 50.61 9.67
N SER A 97 6.03 51.62 10.43
CA SER A 97 6.63 52.02 11.71
C SER A 97 6.44 51.05 12.88
N ALA A 98 7.52 50.89 13.68
CA ALA A 98 7.52 50.20 14.96
C ALA A 98 6.76 50.99 16.06
N ALA A 99 5.43 50.91 16.03
CA ALA A 99 4.55 51.47 17.07
C ALA A 99 3.26 50.66 17.32
N ALA A 100 2.84 49.80 16.38
CA ALA A 100 1.50 49.18 16.39
C ALA A 100 1.43 47.73 16.92
N ALA A 101 2.56 47.11 17.30
CA ALA A 101 2.62 45.68 17.63
C ALA A 101 2.41 45.33 19.13
N ALA A 102 2.10 46.32 19.97
CA ALA A 102 1.96 46.15 21.43
C ALA A 102 0.51 46.24 21.96
N ALA A 103 -0.48 46.44 21.08
CA ALA A 103 -1.85 46.79 21.45
C ALA A 103 -2.92 45.71 21.17
N ALA A 104 -2.51 44.50 20.73
CA ALA A 104 -3.41 43.43 20.29
C ALA A 104 -3.36 42.15 21.15
N ALA A 105 -2.80 42.22 22.36
CA ALA A 105 -2.65 41.09 23.28
C ALA A 105 -3.12 41.40 24.73
N ALA A 106 -3.85 42.50 24.94
CA ALA A 106 -4.14 43.06 26.26
C ALA A 106 -5.62 43.46 26.46
N ALA A 107 -6.56 42.72 25.86
CA ALA A 107 -7.98 43.07 25.85
C ALA A 107 -8.93 41.86 26.03
N ALA A 108 -8.75 41.11 27.13
CA ALA A 108 -9.73 40.13 27.63
C ALA A 108 -9.63 40.01 29.16
N SER A 109 -10.49 40.72 29.89
CA SER A 109 -10.65 40.64 31.36
C SER A 109 -11.10 39.23 31.76
N ALA A 110 -10.45 38.52 32.70
CA ALA A 110 -10.30 38.82 34.13
C ALA A 110 -11.60 38.61 34.93
N ILE A 111 -11.57 37.65 35.85
CA ILE A 111 -12.58 37.32 36.86
C ILE A 111 -11.84 37.35 38.22
N PRO A 112 -12.41 37.93 39.30
CA PRO A 112 -11.66 38.23 40.52
C PRO A 112 -11.37 36.99 41.39
N ALA A 113 -10.30 37.08 42.17
CA ALA A 113 -9.95 36.13 43.22
C ALA A 113 -10.65 36.48 44.56
N ALA A 114 -10.63 35.54 45.50
CA ALA A 114 -11.00 35.72 46.90
C ALA A 114 -9.89 35.13 47.80
N ASP A 115 -9.70 35.72 48.97
CA ASP A 115 -8.51 35.55 49.83
C ASP A 115 -8.56 34.33 50.79
N PRO A 116 -7.42 33.93 51.40
CA PRO A 116 -7.22 32.59 51.93
C PRO A 116 -7.49 32.42 53.45
N ALA A 117 -7.74 31.16 53.83
CA ALA A 117 -7.69 30.61 55.18
C ALA A 117 -7.49 29.08 55.06
N GLU A 118 -6.85 28.34 55.96
CA GLU A 118 -5.85 28.63 57.01
C GLU A 118 -5.20 27.26 57.36
N VAL A 119 -3.99 27.20 57.91
CA VAL A 119 -3.30 25.92 58.18
C VAL A 119 -3.41 25.53 59.65
N LEU A 120 -3.95 24.32 59.92
CA LEU A 120 -3.87 23.64 61.21
C LEU A 120 -3.20 22.26 61.04
N ALA A 121 -2.49 21.82 62.07
CA ALA A 121 -1.52 20.74 61.98
C ALA A 121 -1.72 19.66 63.05
N GLY A 122 -1.09 18.50 62.81
CA GLY A 122 -0.75 17.52 63.85
C GLY A 122 -1.77 16.41 64.10
N ASN A 123 -1.38 15.18 63.78
CA ASN A 123 -0.91 14.26 64.83
C ASN A 123 -0.18 13.06 64.23
N GLU A 124 1.05 12.83 64.66
CA GLU A 124 1.72 11.53 64.54
C GLU A 124 1.32 10.65 65.74
N VAL A 125 1.21 9.33 65.55
CA VAL A 125 1.42 8.37 66.63
C VAL A 125 2.26 7.21 66.11
N ALA A 126 3.29 6.90 66.89
CA ALA A 126 4.32 5.86 66.75
C ALA A 126 4.00 4.61 65.91
N GLY A 127 5.03 4.14 65.18
CA GLY A 127 5.10 2.75 64.72
C GLY A 127 5.57 1.79 65.82
N THR A 128 5.35 0.49 65.60
CA THR A 128 5.91 -0.60 66.40
C THR A 128 6.43 -1.70 65.47
N ASP A 129 7.68 -2.11 65.65
CA ASP A 129 8.23 -3.27 64.93
C ASP A 129 7.52 -4.56 65.37
N SER A 130 7.03 -5.32 64.40
CA SER A 130 6.82 -6.76 64.56
C SER A 130 7.00 -7.45 63.21
N SER A 131 8.00 -8.32 63.13
CA SER A 131 8.24 -9.17 61.96
C SER A 131 7.07 -10.13 61.72
N ASP A 132 6.58 -10.23 60.49
CA ASP A 132 6.08 -11.52 60.00
C ASP A 132 6.31 -11.68 58.49
N ASN A 133 6.60 -12.92 58.07
CA ASN A 133 7.18 -13.23 56.77
C ASN A 133 6.19 -14.00 55.89
N LYS A 134 5.50 -13.30 54.97
CA LYS A 134 4.58 -13.94 54.01
C LYS A 134 4.76 -13.40 52.60
N ASN A 135 5.05 -14.34 51.68
CA ASN A 135 5.07 -14.13 50.25
C ASN A 135 3.75 -13.52 49.77
N VAL A 136 3.79 -12.34 49.15
CA VAL A 136 2.75 -11.94 48.19
C VAL A 136 3.20 -12.49 46.84
N SER A 137 2.55 -13.57 46.40
CA SER A 137 2.77 -14.18 45.09
C SER A 137 2.55 -13.19 43.95
N GLY A 138 3.33 -13.32 42.88
CA GLY A 138 3.16 -12.48 41.69
C GLY A 138 1.73 -12.54 41.14
N VAL A 139 1.24 -11.41 40.63
CA VAL A 139 -0.10 -11.30 40.05
C VAL A 139 -0.22 -12.24 38.85
N GLN A 140 -0.94 -13.34 39.01
CA GLN A 140 -1.32 -14.20 37.90
C GLN A 140 -2.26 -13.41 37.00
N LEU A 141 -1.83 -13.19 35.76
CA LEU A 141 -2.53 -12.37 34.76
C LEU A 141 -3.16 -13.29 33.70
N GLU A 142 -3.90 -14.28 34.22
CA GLU A 142 -4.74 -15.23 33.48
C GLU A 142 -6.21 -14.81 33.67
N ASP A 143 -7.08 -15.11 32.71
CA ASP A 143 -8.50 -14.70 32.66
C ASP A 143 -8.84 -13.19 32.66
N LEU A 144 -7.99 -12.36 32.03
CA LEU A 144 -8.49 -11.15 31.36
C LEU A 144 -8.99 -11.49 29.95
N SER A 145 -10.30 -11.71 29.86
CA SER A 145 -11.05 -12.18 28.68
C SER A 145 -10.72 -11.46 27.36
N SER A 146 -10.78 -12.21 26.26
CA SER A 146 -10.54 -11.80 24.86
C SER A 146 -11.48 -10.73 24.29
N ASP A 147 -12.40 -10.16 25.07
CA ASP A 147 -13.44 -9.23 24.61
C ASP A 147 -13.11 -7.74 24.79
N LEU A 148 -11.93 -7.39 25.31
CA LEU A 148 -11.36 -6.05 25.19
C LEU A 148 -10.87 -5.77 23.75
N LYS A 149 -11.80 -5.79 22.79
CA LYS A 149 -11.58 -5.32 21.41
C LYS A 149 -11.06 -3.89 21.45
N TYR A 150 -10.21 -3.51 20.50
CA TYR A 150 -9.57 -2.18 20.47
C TYR A 150 -10.57 -1.02 20.58
N LYS A 151 -11.78 -1.21 20.04
CA LYS A 151 -12.93 -0.28 20.10
C LYS A 151 -13.42 0.08 21.53
N SER A 152 -13.04 -0.68 22.56
CA SER A 152 -13.45 -0.44 23.95
C SER A 152 -12.87 0.85 24.56
N PHE A 153 -11.70 1.31 24.09
CA PHE A 153 -11.10 2.59 24.50
C PHE A 153 -10.43 3.37 23.34
N LEU A 154 -10.32 2.79 22.13
CA LEU A 154 -9.90 3.50 20.93
C LEU A 154 -11.13 3.84 20.08
N SER A 155 -11.70 5.03 20.31
CA SER A 155 -12.92 5.51 19.63
C SER A 155 -12.68 6.22 18.29
N SER A 156 -11.42 6.43 17.88
CA SER A 156 -11.09 7.11 16.62
C SER A 156 -10.10 6.33 15.76
N ASP A 157 -10.28 6.39 14.44
CA ASP A 157 -9.38 5.79 13.46
C ASP A 157 -7.92 6.25 13.61
N GLY A 158 -7.70 7.48 14.06
CA GLY A 158 -6.34 7.98 14.35
C GLY A 158 -5.68 7.19 15.48
N SER A 159 -6.43 6.94 16.56
CA SER A 159 -6.00 6.10 17.69
C SER A 159 -5.82 4.63 17.27
N ILE A 160 -6.74 4.09 16.45
CA ILE A 160 -6.67 2.72 15.91
C ILE A 160 -5.42 2.56 15.04
N ALA A 161 -5.15 3.45 14.09
CA ALA A 161 -3.95 3.40 13.25
C ALA A 161 -2.65 3.42 14.09
N VAL A 162 -2.61 4.17 15.19
CA VAL A 162 -1.47 4.20 16.13
C VAL A 162 -1.35 2.90 16.93
N HIS A 163 -2.44 2.35 17.47
CA HIS A 163 -2.41 1.37 18.57
C HIS A 163 -2.95 -0.04 18.27
N ALA A 164 -3.80 -0.22 17.24
CA ALA A 164 -4.32 -1.54 16.86
C ALA A 164 -3.18 -2.47 16.42
N GLY A 165 -3.31 -3.76 16.75
CA GLY A 165 -2.24 -4.75 16.63
C GLY A 165 -1.05 -4.58 17.59
N GLU A 166 -1.01 -3.56 18.44
CA GLU A 166 0.19 -3.24 19.25
C GLU A 166 -0.06 -3.02 20.75
N ARG A 167 -1.13 -2.32 21.13
CA ARG A 167 -1.30 -1.76 22.49
C ARG A 167 -1.78 -2.76 23.55
N LEU A 168 -2.44 -3.84 23.13
CA LEU A 168 -3.02 -4.87 24.02
C LEU A 168 -2.23 -6.19 24.02
N GLY A 169 -1.26 -6.32 23.11
CA GLY A 169 -0.53 -7.57 22.87
C GLY A 169 -0.11 -7.64 21.40
N ARG A 170 0.92 -8.44 21.10
CA ARG A 170 1.56 -8.56 19.77
C ARG A 170 1.90 -10.01 19.39
N GLY A 171 1.42 -10.99 20.15
CA GLY A 171 1.85 -12.40 20.10
C GLY A 171 3.28 -12.62 20.63
N ILE A 172 4.25 -11.84 20.13
CA ILE A 172 5.59 -11.75 20.71
C ILE A 172 5.56 -10.99 22.04
N VAL A 173 5.98 -11.64 23.12
CA VAL A 173 6.07 -11.05 24.46
C VAL A 173 7.27 -10.12 24.53
N THR A 174 7.03 -8.84 24.81
CA THR A 174 8.06 -7.81 25.01
C THR A 174 7.50 -6.61 25.76
N ASP A 175 8.34 -5.99 26.56
CA ASP A 175 8.15 -4.69 27.23
C ASP A 175 8.39 -3.49 26.28
N ALA A 176 9.00 -3.71 25.11
CA ALA A 176 9.31 -2.66 24.15
C ALA A 176 8.04 -1.95 23.61
N ILE A 177 8.10 -0.62 23.50
CA ILE A 177 6.99 0.21 23.01
C ILE A 177 6.65 -0.10 21.53
N THR A 178 7.66 -0.40 20.70
CA THR A 178 7.50 -0.69 19.27
C THR A 178 7.55 -2.19 18.98
N THR A 179 6.84 -2.65 17.96
CA THR A 179 6.94 -4.03 17.42
C THR A 179 8.39 -4.37 17.02
N PRO A 180 8.99 -5.45 17.56
CA PRO A 180 10.30 -5.93 17.11
C PRO A 180 10.28 -6.40 15.65
N VAL A 181 11.40 -6.27 14.95
CA VAL A 181 11.55 -6.72 13.55
C VAL A 181 12.16 -8.13 13.51
N VAL A 182 11.31 -9.14 13.34
CA VAL A 182 11.71 -10.55 13.45
C VAL A 182 12.23 -11.05 12.10
N ASN A 183 13.50 -10.77 11.82
CA ASN A 183 14.22 -11.22 10.62
C ASN A 183 14.61 -12.70 10.73
N THR A 184 13.66 -13.61 10.49
CA THR A 184 13.91 -15.06 10.35
C THR A 184 13.24 -15.63 9.09
N SER A 185 13.78 -16.74 8.58
CA SER A 185 13.20 -17.54 7.49
C SER A 185 12.41 -18.75 7.97
N ALA A 186 12.59 -19.19 9.22
CA ALA A 186 11.94 -20.37 9.80
C ALA A 186 11.73 -20.22 11.31
N TYR A 187 10.84 -21.03 11.87
CA TYR A 187 10.54 -21.08 13.31
C TYR A 187 10.77 -22.51 13.82
N PHE A 188 11.53 -22.65 14.90
CA PHE A 188 11.84 -23.95 15.48
C PHE A 188 10.76 -24.41 16.46
N PHE A 189 10.62 -25.72 16.60
CA PHE A 189 9.83 -26.38 17.65
C PHE A 189 10.82 -26.93 18.69
N LYS A 190 10.51 -26.88 19.99
CA LYS A 190 11.45 -27.30 21.05
C LYS A 190 11.64 -28.83 21.10
N LYS A 191 10.64 -29.56 20.59
CA LYS A 191 10.56 -31.03 20.57
C LYS A 191 9.64 -31.49 19.44
N THR A 192 9.84 -32.70 18.93
CA THR A 192 9.01 -33.28 17.85
C THR A 192 7.52 -33.30 18.17
N GLN A 193 7.15 -33.43 19.45
CA GLN A 193 5.75 -33.37 19.87
C GLN A 193 5.07 -32.04 19.52
N GLU A 194 5.75 -30.90 19.68
CA GLU A 194 5.18 -29.58 19.33
C GLU A 194 4.97 -29.41 17.82
N LEU A 195 5.79 -30.08 17.00
CA LEU A 195 5.61 -30.14 15.55
C LEU A 195 4.40 -31.02 15.17
N ILE A 196 4.20 -32.16 15.85
CA ILE A 196 3.02 -33.02 15.68
C ILE A 196 1.75 -32.25 16.09
N ASP A 197 1.75 -31.64 17.28
CA ASP A 197 0.64 -30.82 17.78
C ASP A 197 0.33 -29.65 16.85
N PHE A 198 1.34 -29.03 16.22
CA PHE A 198 1.13 -28.00 15.20
C PHE A 198 0.48 -28.54 13.92
N LYS A 199 0.98 -29.65 13.36
CA LYS A 199 0.39 -30.26 12.14
C LYS A 199 -1.04 -30.78 12.39
N GLU A 200 -1.34 -31.19 13.61
CA GLU A 200 -2.68 -31.60 14.07
C GLU A 200 -3.50 -30.42 14.66
N LYS A 201 -3.08 -29.17 14.43
CA LYS A 201 -3.79 -27.92 14.77
C LYS A 201 -4.06 -27.67 16.26
N ARG A 202 -3.36 -28.37 17.16
CA ARG A 202 -3.35 -28.12 18.62
C ARG A 202 -2.32 -27.08 19.07
N HIS A 203 -1.34 -26.74 18.24
CA HIS A 203 -0.32 -25.73 18.53
C HIS A 203 -0.26 -24.69 17.41
N ALA A 204 -0.05 -23.41 17.76
CA ALA A 204 0.05 -22.32 16.81
C ALA A 204 1.52 -21.97 16.54
N SER A 205 1.93 -22.01 15.27
CA SER A 205 3.26 -21.60 14.80
C SER A 205 3.15 -21.06 13.39
N TYR A 206 4.08 -20.16 13.01
CA TYR A 206 4.21 -19.72 11.62
C TYR A 206 4.94 -20.76 10.75
N GLU A 207 5.64 -21.74 11.35
CA GLU A 207 6.51 -22.77 10.71
C GLU A 207 7.65 -22.21 9.86
N TYR A 208 7.32 -21.49 8.79
CA TYR A 208 8.23 -20.98 7.78
C TYR A 208 7.85 -19.55 7.39
N GLY A 209 8.84 -18.69 7.12
CA GLY A 209 8.64 -17.25 6.90
C GLY A 209 7.77 -16.88 5.68
N ARG A 210 7.41 -17.84 4.83
CA ARG A 210 6.42 -17.66 3.75
C ARG A 210 4.97 -17.72 4.23
N TYR A 211 4.71 -18.37 5.37
CA TYR A 211 3.35 -18.61 5.87
C TYR A 211 2.96 -17.62 6.98
N GLY A 212 3.93 -16.95 7.59
CA GLY A 212 3.68 -15.80 8.45
C GLY A 212 4.92 -15.28 9.18
N ASN A 213 4.75 -14.11 9.80
CA ASN A 213 5.77 -13.46 10.61
C ASN A 213 5.11 -12.53 11.64
N PRO A 214 5.57 -12.50 12.91
CA PRO A 214 4.92 -11.70 13.95
C PRO A 214 4.99 -10.19 13.67
N THR A 215 6.04 -9.68 13.02
CA THR A 215 6.11 -8.27 12.60
C THR A 215 5.09 -7.96 11.50
N THR A 216 4.80 -8.92 10.62
CA THR A 216 3.77 -8.80 9.57
C THR A 216 2.36 -8.99 10.13
N GLN A 217 2.17 -9.88 11.12
CA GLN A 217 0.88 -10.10 11.79
C GLN A 217 0.34 -8.81 12.41
N VAL A 218 1.19 -8.06 13.12
CA VAL A 218 0.82 -6.75 13.69
C VAL A 218 0.32 -5.75 12.63
N LEU A 219 0.79 -5.85 11.38
CA LEU A 219 0.30 -5.03 10.28
C LEU A 219 -1.04 -5.56 9.73
N GLU A 220 -1.23 -6.88 9.65
CA GLU A 220 -2.51 -7.51 9.31
C GLU A 220 -3.60 -7.15 10.33
N ASP A 221 -3.32 -7.29 11.62
CA ASP A 221 -4.27 -6.99 12.70
C ASP A 221 -4.63 -5.49 12.71
N LYS A 222 -3.64 -4.62 12.58
CA LYS A 222 -3.81 -3.15 12.52
C LYS A 222 -4.70 -2.71 11.37
N LEU A 223 -4.53 -3.29 10.17
CA LEU A 223 -5.35 -2.97 9.01
C LEU A 223 -6.75 -3.60 9.11
N SER A 224 -6.87 -4.79 9.70
CA SER A 224 -8.19 -5.43 9.92
C SER A 224 -9.07 -4.58 10.82
N GLU A 225 -8.57 -4.13 11.97
CA GLU A 225 -9.30 -3.22 12.87
C GLU A 225 -9.63 -1.87 12.20
N LEU A 226 -8.75 -1.35 11.34
CA LEU A 226 -8.92 -0.05 10.70
C LEU A 226 -9.93 -0.09 9.53
N GLU A 227 -9.97 -1.16 8.74
CA GLU A 227 -11.02 -1.38 7.72
C GLU A 227 -12.34 -1.89 8.31
N GLY A 228 -12.32 -2.42 9.54
CA GLY A 228 -13.44 -3.16 10.13
C GLY A 228 -13.59 -4.59 9.60
N ALA A 229 -12.52 -5.16 9.06
CA ALA A 229 -12.46 -6.51 8.52
C ALA A 229 -12.27 -7.58 9.60
N GLU A 230 -12.63 -8.84 9.30
CA GLU A 230 -12.27 -9.98 10.15
C GLU A 230 -10.78 -10.35 10.02
N SER A 231 -10.21 -10.17 8.83
CA SER A 231 -8.82 -10.52 8.54
C SER A 231 -8.24 -9.65 7.41
N THR A 232 -6.92 -9.58 7.38
CA THR A 232 -6.12 -8.94 6.32
C THR A 232 -4.97 -9.85 5.93
N LEU A 233 -4.60 -9.87 4.65
CA LEU A 233 -3.37 -10.48 4.14
C LEU A 233 -2.43 -9.38 3.61
N ILE A 234 -1.13 -9.47 3.95
CA ILE A 234 -0.10 -8.55 3.45
C ILE A 234 0.77 -9.21 2.37
N LEU A 235 1.02 -8.47 1.29
CA LEU A 235 1.76 -8.93 0.12
C LEU A 235 2.86 -7.92 -0.29
N ALA A 236 3.83 -8.39 -1.08
CA ALA A 236 5.02 -7.63 -1.50
C ALA A 236 4.73 -6.33 -2.27
N SER A 237 3.54 -6.19 -2.88
CA SER A 237 3.09 -4.97 -3.56
C SER A 237 1.58 -4.99 -3.80
N GLY A 238 0.97 -3.83 -4.07
CA GLY A 238 -0.43 -3.74 -4.50
C GLY A 238 -0.73 -4.57 -5.76
N MET A 239 0.21 -4.63 -6.72
CA MET A 239 0.06 -5.53 -7.89
C MET A 239 0.01 -7.00 -7.47
N CYS A 240 0.85 -7.41 -6.51
CA CYS A 240 0.81 -8.77 -6.00
C CYS A 240 -0.55 -9.07 -5.35
N ALA A 241 -1.06 -8.16 -4.52
CA ALA A 241 -2.41 -8.24 -3.96
C ALA A 241 -3.47 -8.47 -5.05
N SER A 242 -3.52 -7.62 -6.09
CA SER A 242 -4.51 -7.77 -7.16
C SER A 242 -4.35 -9.10 -7.91
N THR A 243 -3.12 -9.52 -8.23
CA THR A 243 -2.90 -10.78 -8.95
C THR A 243 -3.29 -12.02 -8.15
N VAL A 244 -2.95 -12.09 -6.86
CA VAL A 244 -3.24 -13.27 -6.03
C VAL A 244 -4.73 -13.34 -5.70
N LEU A 245 -5.39 -12.20 -5.47
CA LEU A 245 -6.85 -12.12 -5.31
C LEU A 245 -7.59 -12.66 -6.53
N LEU A 246 -7.27 -12.14 -7.71
CA LEU A 246 -7.96 -12.53 -8.96
C LEU A 246 -7.71 -14.01 -9.31
N LEU A 247 -6.51 -14.53 -9.06
CA LEU A 247 -6.18 -15.95 -9.30
C LEU A 247 -6.76 -16.92 -8.26
N ALA A 248 -7.04 -16.47 -7.04
CA ALA A 248 -7.61 -17.31 -5.99
C ALA A 248 -9.15 -17.40 -6.07
N LEU A 249 -9.81 -16.30 -6.45
CA LEU A 249 -11.27 -16.18 -6.37
C LEU A 249 -12.00 -16.41 -7.69
N ILE A 250 -11.34 -16.22 -8.83
CA ILE A 250 -11.96 -16.41 -10.15
C ILE A 250 -11.57 -17.80 -10.68
N PRO A 251 -12.51 -18.74 -10.84
CA PRO A 251 -12.20 -20.07 -11.35
C PRO A 251 -11.75 -20.00 -12.82
N ALA A 252 -11.00 -21.00 -13.28
CA ALA A 252 -10.72 -21.17 -14.71
C ALA A 252 -12.03 -21.24 -15.51
N GLY A 253 -12.11 -20.52 -16.63
CA GLY A 253 -13.35 -20.33 -17.39
C GLY A 253 -14.36 -19.34 -16.76
N GLY A 254 -14.04 -18.70 -15.63
CA GLY A 254 -14.88 -17.72 -14.96
C GLY A 254 -15.00 -16.38 -15.68
N HIS A 255 -15.80 -15.46 -15.13
CA HIS A 255 -16.04 -14.14 -15.70
C HIS A 255 -15.82 -13.02 -14.68
N LEU A 256 -15.13 -11.97 -15.11
CA LEU A 256 -14.78 -10.77 -14.35
C LEU A 256 -15.47 -9.56 -14.96
N VAL A 257 -16.03 -8.67 -14.14
CA VAL A 257 -16.42 -7.32 -14.59
C VAL A 257 -15.48 -6.29 -13.97
N THR A 258 -15.01 -5.33 -14.76
CA THR A 258 -14.15 -4.25 -14.29
C THR A 258 -14.41 -2.95 -15.06
N THR A 259 -13.81 -1.84 -14.65
CA THR A 259 -14.04 -0.53 -15.27
C THR A 259 -12.97 -0.13 -16.30
N THR A 260 -13.28 0.84 -17.16
CA THR A 260 -12.34 1.47 -18.11
C THR A 260 -11.08 2.00 -17.43
N ASP A 261 -11.26 2.57 -16.23
CA ASP A 261 -10.23 3.31 -15.48
C ASP A 261 -9.39 2.41 -14.56
N CYS A 262 -9.55 1.09 -14.65
CA CYS A 262 -8.77 0.12 -13.89
C CYS A 262 -7.25 0.28 -14.16
N TYR A 263 -6.46 0.31 -13.10
CA TYR A 263 -5.04 0.62 -13.10
C TYR A 263 -4.30 -0.21 -14.15
N ARG A 264 -3.61 0.48 -15.07
CA ARG A 264 -3.12 -0.08 -16.33
C ARG A 264 -2.34 -1.40 -16.19
N LYS A 265 -1.63 -1.65 -15.08
CA LYS A 265 -0.93 -2.93 -14.87
C LYS A 265 -1.85 -4.07 -14.41
N THR A 266 -2.84 -3.77 -13.57
CA THR A 266 -3.96 -4.68 -13.24
C THR A 266 -4.76 -5.00 -14.50
N ARG A 267 -5.08 -3.99 -15.30
CA ARG A 267 -5.80 -4.17 -16.56
C ARG A 267 -5.04 -5.02 -17.59
N ILE A 268 -3.73 -4.82 -17.77
CA ILE A 268 -2.88 -5.69 -18.60
C ILE A 268 -2.89 -7.14 -18.09
N PHE A 269 -2.91 -7.36 -16.78
CA PHE A 269 -3.02 -8.71 -16.20
C PHE A 269 -4.37 -9.35 -16.56
N MET A 270 -5.47 -8.61 -16.42
CA MET A 270 -6.82 -9.03 -16.80
C MET A 270 -6.94 -9.34 -18.30
N GLU A 271 -6.27 -8.58 -19.17
CA GLU A 271 -6.39 -8.73 -20.64
C GLU A 271 -5.40 -9.74 -21.25
N THR A 272 -4.27 -10.05 -20.59
CA THR A 272 -3.18 -10.85 -21.22
C THR A 272 -2.69 -12.06 -20.41
N PHE A 273 -3.16 -12.24 -19.17
CA PHE A 273 -2.85 -13.39 -18.33
C PHE A 273 -4.10 -14.20 -17.98
N LEU A 274 -5.16 -13.57 -17.46
CA LEU A 274 -6.40 -14.26 -17.13
C LEU A 274 -7.03 -15.07 -18.30
N PRO A 275 -7.03 -14.60 -19.57
CA PRO A 275 -7.59 -15.37 -20.68
C PRO A 275 -6.83 -16.68 -20.99
N LYS A 276 -5.58 -16.83 -20.53
CA LYS A 276 -4.83 -18.10 -20.64
C LYS A 276 -5.38 -19.20 -19.72
N MET A 277 -6.21 -18.82 -18.75
CA MET A 277 -6.98 -19.71 -17.87
C MET A 277 -8.45 -19.78 -18.29
N GLY A 278 -8.78 -19.33 -19.51
CA GLY A 278 -10.16 -19.21 -20.00
C GLY A 278 -11.00 -18.13 -19.32
N ILE A 279 -10.43 -17.35 -18.40
CA ILE A 279 -11.17 -16.30 -17.67
C ILE A 279 -11.45 -15.14 -18.62
N THR A 280 -12.72 -14.77 -18.72
CA THR A 280 -13.22 -13.70 -19.59
C THR A 280 -13.49 -12.42 -18.79
N VAL A 281 -13.43 -11.26 -19.46
CA VAL A 281 -13.50 -9.95 -18.81
C VAL A 281 -14.43 -9.01 -19.57
N THR A 282 -15.50 -8.54 -18.92
CA THR A 282 -16.32 -7.42 -19.40
C THR A 282 -15.83 -6.10 -18.79
N VAL A 283 -15.89 -5.03 -19.58
CA VAL A 283 -15.37 -3.70 -19.24
C VAL A 283 -16.46 -2.65 -19.40
N ILE A 284 -16.69 -1.83 -18.37
CA ILE A 284 -17.76 -0.82 -18.30
C ILE A 284 -17.22 0.58 -17.90
N ASP A 285 -17.97 1.66 -18.13
CA ASP A 285 -17.67 2.98 -17.54
C ASP A 285 -17.94 2.93 -16.02
N PRO A 286 -17.12 3.58 -15.15
CA PRO A 286 -17.35 3.61 -13.70
C PRO A 286 -18.72 4.11 -13.24
N ALA A 287 -19.43 4.89 -14.06
CA ALA A 287 -20.77 5.39 -13.77
C ALA A 287 -21.88 4.70 -14.58
N ASP A 288 -21.57 3.72 -15.44
CA ASP A 288 -22.60 2.97 -16.18
C ASP A 288 -23.05 1.72 -15.41
N VAL A 289 -23.94 1.98 -14.44
CA VAL A 289 -24.62 0.96 -13.65
C VAL A 289 -25.42 0.00 -14.53
N LYS A 290 -25.99 0.47 -15.66
CA LYS A 290 -26.78 -0.38 -16.57
C LYS A 290 -25.92 -1.37 -17.34
N ALA A 291 -24.69 -0.99 -17.67
CA ALA A 291 -23.70 -1.91 -18.23
C ALA A 291 -23.27 -2.97 -17.20
N LEU A 292 -23.18 -2.63 -15.90
CA LEU A 292 -22.98 -3.63 -14.83
C LEU A 292 -24.16 -4.60 -14.73
N GLU A 293 -25.40 -4.10 -14.65
CA GLU A 293 -26.62 -4.93 -14.66
C GLU A 293 -26.67 -5.84 -15.88
N SER A 294 -26.42 -5.31 -17.08
CA SER A 294 -26.40 -6.08 -18.32
C SER A 294 -25.32 -7.17 -18.32
N ALA A 295 -24.12 -6.87 -17.82
CA ALA A 295 -23.04 -7.84 -17.69
C ALA A 295 -23.37 -8.97 -16.70
N LEU A 296 -24.06 -8.63 -15.60
CA LEU A 296 -24.53 -9.53 -14.55
C LEU A 296 -25.74 -10.41 -14.96
N GLU A 297 -26.55 -9.97 -15.93
CA GLU A 297 -27.61 -10.80 -16.52
C GLU A 297 -27.07 -11.74 -17.61
N ILE A 298 -26.14 -11.27 -18.46
CA ILE A 298 -25.62 -12.03 -19.60
C ILE A 298 -24.59 -13.09 -19.16
N ASN A 299 -23.80 -12.81 -18.12
CA ASN A 299 -22.67 -13.65 -17.70
C ASN A 299 -22.82 -14.11 -16.25
N LYS A 300 -22.36 -15.34 -15.95
CA LYS A 300 -22.14 -15.77 -14.56
C LYS A 300 -20.87 -15.11 -14.00
N VAL A 301 -20.97 -13.83 -13.66
CA VAL A 301 -19.90 -13.05 -13.07
C VAL A 301 -19.45 -13.69 -11.75
N SER A 302 -18.15 -13.96 -11.61
CA SER A 302 -17.55 -14.46 -10.38
C SER A 302 -17.18 -13.30 -9.44
N LEU A 303 -16.68 -12.20 -10.01
CA LEU A 303 -16.21 -11.04 -9.26
C LEU A 303 -16.34 -9.74 -10.08
N PHE A 304 -16.70 -8.66 -9.41
CA PHE A 304 -16.57 -7.28 -9.89
C PHE A 304 -15.36 -6.61 -9.21
N PHE A 305 -14.45 -6.03 -10.00
CA PHE A 305 -13.25 -5.35 -9.52
C PHE A 305 -13.21 -3.90 -9.99
N THR A 306 -13.08 -2.94 -9.08
CA THR A 306 -12.92 -1.53 -9.48
C THR A 306 -12.14 -0.68 -8.46
N GLU A 307 -11.57 0.43 -8.91
CA GLU A 307 -10.99 1.47 -8.04
C GLU A 307 -12.06 2.51 -7.69
N SER A 308 -12.05 3.01 -6.45
CA SER A 308 -12.90 4.14 -6.05
C SER A 308 -12.17 4.99 -5.00
N PRO A 309 -11.78 6.24 -5.30
CA PRO A 309 -11.76 6.89 -6.63
C PRO A 309 -10.79 6.25 -7.64
N THR A 310 -11.06 6.38 -8.95
CA THR A 310 -10.23 5.83 -10.05
C THR A 310 -9.02 6.68 -10.44
N ASN A 311 -8.08 6.11 -11.20
CA ASN A 311 -6.95 6.82 -11.79
C ASN A 311 -7.01 6.88 -13.34
N PRO A 312 -6.87 8.06 -13.98
CA PRO A 312 -6.44 9.33 -13.42
C PRO A 312 -7.58 10.29 -13.06
N TYR A 313 -8.82 10.01 -13.47
CA TYR A 313 -9.93 10.97 -13.47
C TYR A 313 -10.71 11.05 -12.15
N MET A 314 -10.29 10.34 -11.09
CA MET A 314 -10.92 10.37 -9.76
C MET A 314 -12.42 10.02 -9.76
N ARG A 315 -12.88 9.24 -10.75
CA ARG A 315 -14.28 8.79 -10.89
C ARG A 315 -14.65 8.01 -9.62
N CYS A 316 -15.87 8.18 -9.11
CA CYS A 316 -16.34 7.46 -7.92
C CYS A 316 -17.45 6.48 -8.29
N VAL A 317 -17.33 5.24 -7.84
CA VAL A 317 -18.38 4.20 -7.94
C VAL A 317 -19.17 4.19 -6.62
N ASP A 318 -20.50 4.15 -6.67
CA ASP A 318 -21.35 3.99 -5.47
C ASP A 318 -21.27 2.53 -5.00
N ILE A 319 -20.50 2.29 -3.93
CA ILE A 319 -20.16 0.92 -3.50
C ILE A 319 -21.41 0.17 -3.03
N GLU A 320 -22.30 0.84 -2.29
CA GLU A 320 -23.54 0.26 -1.76
C GLU A 320 -24.42 -0.29 -2.89
N LEU A 321 -24.61 0.50 -3.95
CA LEU A 321 -25.40 0.11 -5.10
C LEU A 321 -24.77 -1.07 -5.86
N VAL A 322 -23.48 -1.00 -6.21
CA VAL A 322 -22.84 -2.07 -7.01
C VAL A 322 -22.70 -3.37 -6.24
N SER A 323 -22.50 -3.32 -4.92
CA SER A 323 -22.57 -4.50 -4.05
C SER A 323 -23.96 -5.13 -4.06
N GLU A 324 -25.03 -4.35 -3.91
CA GLU A 324 -26.38 -4.90 -3.98
C GLU A 324 -26.64 -5.59 -5.34
N LEU A 325 -26.24 -4.95 -6.46
CA LEU A 325 -26.37 -5.53 -7.81
C LEU A 325 -25.63 -6.88 -7.94
N CYS A 326 -24.36 -6.92 -7.52
CA CYS A 326 -23.52 -8.11 -7.63
C CYS A 326 -23.99 -9.24 -6.69
N HIS A 327 -24.35 -8.92 -5.45
CA HIS A 327 -24.81 -9.90 -4.46
C HIS A 327 -26.13 -10.56 -4.87
N ARG A 328 -27.07 -9.83 -5.47
CA ARG A 328 -28.32 -10.40 -6.05
C ARG A 328 -28.07 -11.42 -7.18
N LYS A 329 -26.84 -11.52 -7.69
CA LYS A 329 -26.41 -12.50 -8.72
C LYS A 329 -25.31 -13.44 -8.24
N GLY A 330 -24.90 -13.35 -6.97
CA GLY A 330 -23.85 -14.18 -6.36
C GLY A 330 -22.42 -13.84 -6.80
N ALA A 331 -22.19 -12.65 -7.35
CA ALA A 331 -20.85 -12.15 -7.68
C ALA A 331 -20.24 -11.42 -6.47
N LEU A 332 -18.95 -11.63 -6.22
CA LEU A 332 -18.20 -10.89 -5.18
C LEU A 332 -17.84 -9.48 -5.64
N VAL A 333 -17.73 -8.52 -4.72
CA VAL A 333 -17.22 -7.17 -4.97
C VAL A 333 -15.87 -6.95 -4.29
N CYS A 334 -14.88 -6.60 -5.11
CA CYS A 334 -13.57 -6.13 -4.65
C CYS A 334 -13.36 -4.68 -5.05
N ILE A 335 -13.13 -3.81 -4.06
CA ILE A 335 -12.78 -2.40 -4.27
C ILE A 335 -11.28 -2.21 -4.02
N ASP A 336 -10.58 -1.52 -4.92
CA ASP A 336 -9.26 -0.94 -4.61
C ASP A 336 -9.46 0.49 -4.11
N GLY A 337 -9.25 0.66 -2.80
CA GLY A 337 -9.40 1.93 -2.09
C GLY A 337 -8.09 2.72 -1.99
N THR A 338 -7.08 2.43 -2.82
CA THR A 338 -5.72 3.03 -2.73
C THR A 338 -5.74 4.57 -2.65
N PHE A 339 -6.67 5.23 -3.34
CA PHE A 339 -6.83 6.70 -3.31
C PHE A 339 -7.66 7.21 -2.13
N ALA A 340 -8.69 6.47 -1.73
CA ALA A 340 -9.53 6.82 -0.59
C ALA A 340 -8.76 6.70 0.73
N THR A 341 -8.04 5.59 0.93
CA THR A 341 -7.48 5.11 2.21
C THR A 341 -8.55 4.68 3.23
N PRO A 342 -8.20 3.78 4.18
CA PRO A 342 -9.04 3.39 5.32
C PRO A 342 -9.77 4.52 6.05
N LEU A 343 -9.21 5.73 6.03
CA LEU A 343 -9.69 6.86 6.83
C LEU A 343 -10.81 7.65 6.16
N ASN A 344 -10.77 7.75 4.83
CA ASN A 344 -11.79 8.51 4.10
C ASN A 344 -13.01 7.65 3.76
N GLN A 345 -12.87 6.33 3.63
CA GLN A 345 -13.92 5.46 3.11
C GLN A 345 -13.79 4.05 3.68
N LYS A 346 -14.91 3.45 4.09
CA LYS A 346 -14.99 2.08 4.62
C LYS A 346 -15.70 1.17 3.62
N ALA A 347 -14.98 0.68 2.60
CA ALA A 347 -15.60 -0.08 1.52
C ALA A 347 -16.37 -1.33 2.00
N LEU A 348 -15.85 -2.03 3.02
CA LEU A 348 -16.53 -3.19 3.61
C LEU A 348 -17.84 -2.81 4.32
N ALA A 349 -17.88 -1.67 5.01
CA ALA A 349 -19.09 -1.17 5.66
C ALA A 349 -20.14 -0.63 4.67
N LEU A 350 -19.73 -0.38 3.42
CA LEU A 350 -20.60 -0.07 2.29
C LEU A 350 -21.00 -1.34 1.50
N GLY A 351 -20.67 -2.54 2.00
CA GLY A 351 -21.10 -3.81 1.42
C GLY A 351 -20.12 -4.47 0.44
N ALA A 352 -18.88 -3.98 0.27
CA ALA A 352 -17.87 -4.72 -0.49
C ALA A 352 -17.43 -5.98 0.28
N ASP A 353 -17.23 -7.11 -0.41
CA ASP A 353 -16.70 -8.34 0.22
C ASP A 353 -15.21 -8.21 0.58
N LEU A 354 -14.48 -7.45 -0.23
CA LEU A 354 -13.04 -7.27 -0.15
C LEU A 354 -12.63 -5.82 -0.43
N ILE A 355 -11.70 -5.31 0.37
CA ILE A 355 -11.01 -4.04 0.16
C ILE A 355 -9.52 -4.31 -0.06
N LEU A 356 -8.96 -3.69 -1.09
CA LEU A 356 -7.56 -3.80 -1.49
C LEU A 356 -6.89 -2.42 -1.41
N HIS A 357 -5.63 -2.39 -0.97
CA HIS A 357 -4.79 -1.20 -1.16
C HIS A 357 -3.38 -1.56 -1.60
N SER A 358 -2.81 -0.70 -2.45
CA SER A 358 -1.37 -0.55 -2.60
C SER A 358 -0.81 0.19 -1.38
N ALA A 359 -0.53 -0.54 -0.30
CA ALA A 359 0.01 0.01 0.95
C ALA A 359 1.28 0.86 0.76
N THR A 360 2.01 0.60 -0.32
CA THR A 360 3.04 1.46 -0.95
C THR A 360 2.72 2.97 -0.96
N LYS A 361 1.44 3.36 -1.05
CA LYS A 361 1.00 4.74 -1.33
C LYS A 361 0.78 5.55 -0.04
N PHE A 362 -0.47 5.67 0.42
CA PHE A 362 -0.81 6.49 1.59
C PHE A 362 -0.53 5.78 2.91
N ILE A 363 -0.69 4.44 2.97
CA ILE A 363 -0.58 3.65 4.21
C ILE A 363 0.86 3.71 4.76
N GLY A 364 1.82 3.12 4.04
CA GLY A 364 3.25 3.20 4.38
C GLY A 364 3.79 4.62 4.29
N GLY A 365 3.35 5.37 3.29
CA GLY A 365 3.24 6.83 3.41
C GLY A 365 4.55 7.62 3.41
N HIS A 366 5.70 7.03 3.08
CA HIS A 366 7.01 7.71 3.08
C HIS A 366 7.85 7.54 1.78
N ASN A 367 7.25 6.98 0.71
CA ASN A 367 7.86 6.76 -0.62
C ASN A 367 9.10 5.83 -0.64
N ASP A 368 9.30 5.07 0.43
CA ASP A 368 10.46 4.25 0.76
C ASP A 368 10.18 2.73 0.73
N VAL A 369 8.91 2.32 0.76
CA VAL A 369 8.48 0.93 0.92
C VAL A 369 7.43 0.52 -0.12
N LEU A 370 7.58 -0.67 -0.70
CA LEU A 370 6.53 -1.33 -1.48
C LEU A 370 5.71 -2.27 -0.57
N GLY A 371 4.41 -2.35 -0.82
CA GLY A 371 3.50 -3.27 -0.14
C GLY A 371 2.10 -3.23 -0.73
N GLY A 372 1.33 -4.29 -0.47
CA GLY A 372 -0.09 -4.39 -0.76
C GLY A 372 -0.83 -5.09 0.39
N CYS A 373 -2.10 -4.79 0.57
CA CYS A 373 -2.97 -5.45 1.53
C CYS A 373 -4.32 -5.81 0.90
N ILE A 374 -4.95 -6.85 1.43
CA ILE A 374 -6.32 -7.25 1.10
C ILE A 374 -7.01 -7.54 2.43
N SER A 375 -8.17 -6.93 2.68
CA SER A 375 -8.95 -7.12 3.92
C SER A 375 -10.40 -7.51 3.60
N GLY A 376 -11.00 -8.33 4.46
CA GLY A 376 -12.37 -8.82 4.30
C GLY A 376 -12.71 -9.91 5.32
N SER A 377 -13.60 -10.84 4.94
CA SER A 377 -13.94 -11.99 5.78
C SER A 377 -12.79 -13.01 5.86
N THR A 378 -12.67 -13.67 7.02
CA THR A 378 -11.65 -14.70 7.31
C THR A 378 -11.69 -15.80 6.25
N LYS A 379 -12.89 -16.17 5.80
CA LYS A 379 -13.12 -17.16 4.74
C LYS A 379 -12.42 -16.74 3.45
N LEU A 380 -12.75 -15.57 2.87
CA LEU A 380 -12.17 -15.12 1.61
C LEU A 380 -10.66 -14.88 1.74
N ILE A 381 -10.21 -14.27 2.83
CA ILE A 381 -8.78 -14.03 3.08
C ILE A 381 -8.00 -15.35 3.22
N SER A 382 -8.59 -16.40 3.79
CA SER A 382 -7.93 -17.72 3.90
C SER A 382 -7.67 -18.37 2.54
N GLU A 383 -8.59 -18.28 1.58
CA GLU A 383 -8.37 -18.84 0.23
C GLU A 383 -7.29 -18.08 -0.56
N ILE A 384 -7.30 -16.74 -0.45
CA ILE A 384 -6.25 -15.91 -1.05
C ILE A 384 -4.89 -16.21 -0.39
N ARG A 385 -4.88 -16.44 0.94
CA ARG A 385 -3.67 -16.80 1.70
C ARG A 385 -3.15 -18.20 1.33
N ASN A 386 -4.03 -19.16 1.07
CA ASN A 386 -3.65 -20.50 0.57
C ASN A 386 -2.86 -20.38 -0.75
N LEU A 387 -3.35 -19.60 -1.72
CA LEU A 387 -2.62 -19.37 -2.97
C LEU A 387 -1.35 -18.52 -2.77
N HIS A 388 -1.38 -17.54 -1.86
CA HIS A 388 -0.20 -16.75 -1.49
C HIS A 388 0.96 -17.62 -0.97
N HIS A 389 0.66 -18.64 -0.15
CA HIS A 389 1.66 -19.58 0.37
C HIS A 389 2.33 -20.42 -0.72
N VAL A 390 1.68 -20.61 -1.88
CA VAL A 390 2.25 -21.26 -3.07
C VAL A 390 3.05 -20.27 -3.93
N LEU A 391 2.45 -19.12 -4.25
CA LEU A 391 3.07 -18.11 -5.15
C LEU A 391 4.20 -17.31 -4.49
N GLY A 392 4.28 -17.28 -3.16
CA GLY A 392 5.42 -16.76 -2.40
C GLY A 392 5.62 -15.24 -2.42
N GLY A 393 4.62 -14.46 -2.83
CA GLY A 393 4.64 -12.99 -2.97
C GLY A 393 4.65 -12.20 -1.66
N THR A 394 5.45 -12.66 -0.71
CA THR A 394 5.48 -12.28 0.72
C THR A 394 6.16 -10.93 0.97
N LEU A 395 5.71 -10.19 2.00
CA LEU A 395 6.36 -8.95 2.42
C LEU A 395 7.48 -9.23 3.43
N ASN A 396 8.63 -8.56 3.26
CA ASN A 396 9.75 -8.64 4.17
C ASN A 396 9.45 -7.96 5.54
N PRO A 397 9.89 -8.51 6.69
CA PRO A 397 9.57 -7.93 8.02
C PRO A 397 10.03 -6.48 8.22
N ASN A 398 11.14 -6.06 7.63
CA ASN A 398 11.61 -4.66 7.71
C ASN A 398 10.65 -3.73 6.93
N ALA A 399 10.10 -4.19 5.80
CA ALA A 399 9.10 -3.46 5.04
C ALA A 399 7.75 -3.39 5.79
N ALA A 400 7.33 -4.48 6.44
CA ALA A 400 6.16 -4.47 7.32
C ALA A 400 6.32 -3.45 8.45
N TYR A 401 7.50 -3.40 9.09
CA TYR A 401 7.82 -2.42 10.13
C TYR A 401 7.82 -0.96 9.62
N LEU A 402 8.36 -0.69 8.43
CA LEU A 402 8.29 0.64 7.81
C LEU A 402 6.82 1.07 7.58
N ILE A 403 5.95 0.15 7.16
CA ILE A 403 4.51 0.45 7.00
C ILE A 403 3.84 0.69 8.37
N ILE A 404 4.11 -0.14 9.39
CA ILE A 404 3.61 0.06 10.77
C ILE A 404 4.03 1.45 11.30
N ARG A 405 5.31 1.81 11.13
CA ARG A 405 5.84 3.13 11.51
C ARG A 405 5.17 4.25 10.71
N GLY A 406 4.93 4.04 9.43
CA GLY A 406 4.22 4.98 8.55
C GLY A 406 2.78 5.21 8.96
N MET A 407 2.07 4.16 9.41
CA MET A 407 0.67 4.24 9.81
C MET A 407 0.43 5.08 11.07
N LYS A 408 1.43 5.21 11.96
CA LYS A 408 1.35 6.06 13.16
C LYS A 408 0.93 7.50 12.86
N THR A 409 1.32 8.03 11.69
CA THR A 409 0.98 9.40 11.25
C THR A 409 -0.10 9.45 10.17
N LEU A 410 -0.77 8.33 9.85
CA LEU A 410 -1.69 8.24 8.70
C LEU A 410 -2.81 9.28 8.78
N HIS A 411 -3.42 9.45 9.94
CA HIS A 411 -4.52 10.41 10.14
C HIS A 411 -4.08 11.86 9.95
N LEU A 412 -2.96 12.26 10.55
CA LEU A 412 -2.38 13.60 10.38
C LEU A 412 -2.04 13.89 8.91
N ARG A 413 -1.44 12.90 8.22
CA ARG A 413 -1.05 13.01 6.81
C ARG A 413 -2.28 13.13 5.91
N VAL A 414 -3.27 12.24 6.04
CA VAL A 414 -4.49 12.25 5.21
C VAL A 414 -5.32 13.50 5.46
N GLN A 415 -5.46 13.97 6.71
CA GLN A 415 -6.16 15.23 7.03
C GLN A 415 -5.52 16.43 6.32
N GLN A 416 -4.19 16.57 6.42
CA GLN A 416 -3.46 17.65 5.75
C GLN A 416 -3.51 17.56 4.22
N GLN A 417 -3.46 16.33 3.69
CA GLN A 417 -3.56 16.04 2.25
C GLN A 417 -4.95 16.37 1.70
N ASN A 418 -6.03 15.94 2.35
CA ASN A 418 -7.41 16.29 1.99
C ASN A 418 -7.60 17.83 1.98
N SER A 419 -7.22 18.50 3.07
CA SER A 419 -7.34 19.96 3.22
C SER A 419 -6.57 20.75 2.15
N THR A 420 -5.39 20.26 1.75
CA THR A 420 -4.56 20.97 0.78
C THR A 420 -4.91 20.61 -0.67
N ALA A 421 -5.30 19.36 -0.95
CA ALA A 421 -5.84 18.96 -2.24
C ALA A 421 -7.13 19.74 -2.58
N LEU A 422 -8.09 19.85 -1.64
CA LEU A 422 -9.31 20.64 -1.86
C LEU A 422 -9.03 22.13 -2.13
N ARG A 423 -8.08 22.75 -1.41
CA ARG A 423 -7.69 24.14 -1.66
C ARG A 423 -7.03 24.31 -3.03
N MET A 424 -6.10 23.42 -3.39
CA MET A 424 -5.46 23.45 -4.71
C MET A 424 -6.44 23.17 -5.85
N ALA A 425 -7.40 22.26 -5.66
CA ALA A 425 -8.40 21.94 -6.67
C ALA A 425 -9.24 23.17 -7.04
N LYS A 426 -9.68 23.96 -6.05
CA LYS A 426 -10.38 25.24 -6.28
C LYS A 426 -9.51 26.27 -6.99
N ILE A 427 -8.28 26.48 -6.50
CA ILE A 427 -7.32 27.42 -7.12
C ILE A 427 -7.04 27.03 -8.58
N LEU A 428 -6.99 25.74 -8.91
CA LEU A 428 -6.83 25.24 -10.27
C LEU A 428 -8.11 25.39 -11.11
N GLU A 429 -9.29 25.19 -10.53
CA GLU A 429 -10.59 25.34 -11.20
C GLU A 429 -10.89 26.79 -11.60
N GLU A 430 -10.46 27.75 -10.78
CA GLU A 430 -10.55 29.20 -11.05
C GLU A 430 -9.45 29.73 -12.00
N HIS A 431 -8.42 28.93 -12.31
CA HIS A 431 -7.22 29.44 -13.00
C HIS A 431 -7.36 29.45 -14.53
N PRO A 432 -7.22 30.60 -15.23
CA PRO A 432 -7.56 30.76 -16.65
C PRO A 432 -6.62 30.07 -17.66
N LYS A 433 -5.72 29.20 -17.20
CA LYS A 433 -4.91 28.29 -18.06
C LYS A 433 -5.12 26.81 -17.71
N VAL A 434 -6.15 26.51 -16.93
CA VAL A 434 -6.61 25.16 -16.62
C VAL A 434 -7.97 24.99 -17.29
N ARG A 435 -8.14 23.90 -18.04
CA ARG A 435 -9.36 23.61 -18.81
C ARG A 435 -10.38 22.80 -18.00
N CYS A 436 -9.88 21.93 -17.13
CA CYS A 436 -10.70 21.00 -16.34
C CYS A 436 -9.91 20.54 -15.10
N VAL A 437 -10.60 20.34 -13.97
CA VAL A 437 -10.04 19.76 -12.75
C VAL A 437 -10.88 18.54 -12.34
N TYR A 438 -10.21 17.42 -12.10
CA TYR A 438 -10.80 16.19 -11.60
C TYR A 438 -10.43 16.02 -10.12
N TYR A 439 -11.37 16.35 -9.24
CA TYR A 439 -11.25 16.13 -7.80
C TYR A 439 -12.62 15.85 -7.17
N PRO A 440 -12.84 14.75 -6.42
CA PRO A 440 -14.16 14.37 -5.94
C PRO A 440 -14.82 15.38 -4.98
N GLY A 441 -14.03 16.27 -4.38
CA GLY A 441 -14.49 17.33 -3.48
C GLY A 441 -14.98 18.61 -4.15
N LEU A 442 -14.87 18.73 -5.49
CA LEU A 442 -15.43 19.87 -6.23
C LEU A 442 -16.89 19.58 -6.64
N PRO A 443 -17.84 20.51 -6.50
CA PRO A 443 -19.23 20.34 -6.95
C PRO A 443 -19.38 20.08 -8.47
N SER A 444 -18.39 20.48 -9.26
CA SER A 444 -18.28 20.22 -10.71
C SER A 444 -17.97 18.77 -11.05
N HIS A 445 -17.47 17.97 -10.11
CA HIS A 445 -17.16 16.57 -10.33
C HIS A 445 -18.45 15.74 -10.51
N ARG A 446 -18.55 14.98 -11.61
CA ARG A 446 -19.78 14.26 -12.03
C ARG A 446 -20.37 13.38 -10.92
N GLU A 447 -19.54 12.71 -10.12
CA GLU A 447 -19.95 11.88 -8.99
C GLU A 447 -19.66 12.53 -7.61
N HIS A 448 -19.59 13.87 -7.52
CA HIS A 448 -19.45 14.58 -6.24
C HIS A 448 -20.50 14.16 -5.20
N HIS A 449 -21.72 13.88 -5.65
CA HIS A 449 -22.82 13.41 -4.80
C HIS A 449 -22.53 12.03 -4.17
N ILE A 450 -22.00 11.07 -4.95
CA ILE A 450 -21.56 9.76 -4.45
C ILE A 450 -20.35 9.94 -3.53
N ALA A 451 -19.35 10.72 -3.94
CA ALA A 451 -18.16 10.99 -3.13
C ALA A 451 -18.54 11.58 -1.76
N LYS A 452 -19.46 12.54 -1.72
CA LYS A 452 -19.97 13.16 -0.49
C LYS A 452 -20.86 12.23 0.36
N LYS A 453 -21.55 11.27 -0.27
CA LYS A 453 -22.32 10.21 0.43
C LYS A 453 -21.38 9.24 1.15
N GLN A 454 -20.34 8.75 0.47
CA GLN A 454 -19.56 7.60 0.91
C GLN A 454 -18.15 7.91 1.44
N MET A 455 -17.67 9.15 1.31
CA MET A 455 -16.32 9.56 1.75
C MET A 455 -16.36 10.70 2.77
N THR A 456 -15.61 10.56 3.87
CA THR A 456 -15.38 11.61 4.88
C THR A 456 -14.31 12.62 4.46
N GLY A 457 -13.57 12.33 3.38
CA GLY A 457 -12.59 13.22 2.77
C GLY A 457 -12.23 12.79 1.35
N PHE A 458 -11.90 13.74 0.48
CA PHE A 458 -11.83 13.49 -0.97
C PHE A 458 -10.44 13.04 -1.48
N GLY A 459 -9.59 12.57 -0.58
CA GLY A 459 -8.24 12.10 -0.89
C GLY A 459 -7.24 13.22 -1.19
N GLY A 460 -5.97 12.83 -1.31
CA GLY A 460 -4.85 13.74 -1.51
C GLY A 460 -4.45 14.03 -2.96
N VAL A 461 -5.15 13.50 -3.98
CA VAL A 461 -4.73 13.60 -5.39
C VAL A 461 -5.68 14.47 -6.20
N VAL A 462 -5.13 15.46 -6.90
CA VAL A 462 -5.82 16.27 -7.91
C VAL A 462 -5.21 16.00 -9.28
N SER A 463 -6.04 15.66 -10.27
CA SER A 463 -5.65 15.63 -11.69
C SER A 463 -6.27 16.84 -12.39
N PHE A 464 -5.55 17.48 -13.32
CA PHE A 464 -6.12 18.58 -14.10
C PHE A 464 -5.53 18.66 -15.51
N GLU A 465 -6.26 19.35 -16.38
CA GLU A 465 -5.88 19.61 -17.77
C GLU A 465 -5.43 21.06 -17.94
N VAL A 466 -4.26 21.27 -18.53
CA VAL A 466 -3.81 22.61 -18.93
C VAL A 466 -4.50 23.01 -20.23
N ASP A 467 -4.95 24.26 -20.34
CA ASP A 467 -5.30 24.83 -21.64
C ASP A 467 -4.02 25.11 -22.45
N GLY A 468 -3.65 24.15 -23.30
CA GLY A 468 -2.48 24.27 -24.16
C GLY A 468 -2.01 22.94 -24.76
N ARG A 469 -1.19 23.06 -25.83
CA ARG A 469 -0.54 21.90 -26.48
C ARG A 469 0.57 21.32 -25.60
N LEU A 470 0.92 20.05 -25.80
CA LEU A 470 1.92 19.28 -25.03
C LEU A 470 3.27 19.99 -24.75
N VAL A 471 3.71 20.91 -25.61
CA VAL A 471 4.92 21.73 -25.39
C VAL A 471 4.79 22.74 -24.25
N HIS A 472 3.57 23.22 -23.95
CA HIS A 472 3.28 24.10 -22.81
C HIS A 472 3.28 23.30 -21.51
N TYR A 473 2.74 22.08 -21.54
CA TYR A 473 2.79 21.14 -20.43
C TYR A 473 4.25 20.90 -19.96
N HIS A 474 5.16 20.66 -20.91
CA HIS A 474 6.59 20.47 -20.59
C HIS A 474 7.22 21.71 -19.91
N LYS A 475 6.82 22.92 -20.32
CA LYS A 475 7.26 24.17 -19.66
C LYS A 475 6.68 24.31 -18.25
N ILE A 476 5.38 24.08 -18.07
CA ILE A 476 4.71 24.17 -16.77
C ILE A 476 5.31 23.17 -15.79
N CYS A 477 5.53 21.92 -16.21
CA CYS A 477 6.31 20.95 -15.45
C CYS A 477 7.69 21.53 -15.09
N GLY A 478 8.47 21.89 -16.09
CA GLY A 478 9.85 22.40 -15.95
C GLY A 478 10.03 23.57 -14.97
N CYS A 479 9.00 24.39 -14.79
CA CYS A 479 9.01 25.55 -13.89
C CYS A 479 8.56 25.28 -12.44
N VAL A 480 8.19 24.04 -12.06
CA VAL A 480 7.83 23.75 -10.64
C VAL A 480 9.06 23.35 -9.83
N GLU A 481 9.74 24.35 -9.27
CA GLU A 481 11.02 24.22 -8.55
C GLU A 481 10.95 23.25 -7.35
N ASN A 482 9.83 23.24 -6.61
CA ASN A 482 9.68 22.45 -5.38
C ASN A 482 9.25 20.99 -5.61
N SER A 483 8.98 20.55 -6.86
CA SER A 483 8.41 19.22 -7.15
C SER A 483 9.40 18.18 -7.64
N LEU A 484 9.33 16.97 -7.08
CA LEU A 484 10.02 15.80 -7.61
C LEU A 484 9.26 15.15 -8.78
N TYR A 485 9.97 14.85 -9.86
CA TYR A 485 9.47 14.10 -11.02
C TYR A 485 9.59 12.59 -10.78
N CYS A 486 8.46 11.91 -10.56
CA CYS A 486 8.44 10.49 -10.23
C CYS A 486 7.15 9.82 -10.74
N PRO A 487 7.15 8.53 -11.13
CA PRO A 487 5.93 7.76 -11.40
C PRO A 487 5.13 7.36 -10.14
N PHE A 488 5.59 7.73 -8.94
CA PHE A 488 4.77 7.68 -7.73
C PHE A 488 3.88 8.93 -7.61
N PHE A 489 2.92 8.92 -6.67
CA PHE A 489 2.11 10.11 -6.42
C PHE A 489 3.05 11.25 -5.99
N ARG A 490 3.09 12.28 -6.84
CA ARG A 490 3.92 13.47 -6.66
C ARG A 490 3.61 14.10 -5.31
N ARG A 491 4.64 14.21 -4.47
CA ARG A 491 4.61 15.03 -3.26
C ARG A 491 5.30 16.35 -3.55
N LEU A 492 4.66 17.43 -3.11
CA LEU A 492 5.32 18.58 -2.53
C LEU A 492 5.43 18.33 -1.01
#